data_AF-A0A151UE70-F1
#
_entry.id   AF-A0A151UE70-F1
#
_cell.length_a   1.000
_cell.length_b   1.000
_cell.length_c   1.000
_cell.angle_alpha   90.00
_cell.angle_beta   90.00
_cell.angle_gamma   90.00
#
_symmetry.space_group_name_H-M   'P 1'
#
loop_
_entity.id
_entity.type
_entity.pdbx_description
1 polymer ?
#
loop_
_entity_poly.entity_id
_entity_poly.type
_entity_poly.pdbx_seq_one_letter_code
_entity_poly.pdbx_strand_id
1 'polypeptide(L)'
;MVVEQSLRFGFKTSNNQAEYEALLAGLRLANDLGVTRIKCWSDSQVVTGQVNGTFQIKEPTLLLYFHAFPEAEEQLRRRPR
;
A
#
# COMPACT_ATOMS: atom_id res chain seq x y z
N MET A 1 -18.69 5.38 -9.46
CA MET A 1 -18.35 3.94 -9.39
C MET A 1 -17.63 3.71 -8.08
N VAL A 2 -18.00 2.68 -7.33
CA VAL A 2 -17.33 2.28 -6.08
C VAL A 2 -16.83 0.86 -6.29
N VAL A 3 -15.57 0.60 -5.96
CA VAL A 3 -14.95 -0.73 -6.01
C VAL A 3 -14.43 -1.03 -4.62
N GLU A 4 -14.78 -2.21 -4.10
CA GLU A 4 -14.33 -2.69 -2.81
C GLU A 4 -13.46 -3.93 -2.99
N GLN A 5 -12.35 -4.00 -2.27
CA GLN A 5 -11.46 -5.15 -2.23
C GLN A 5 -11.11 -5.44 -0.77
N SER A 6 -11.10 -6.72 -0.41
CA SER A 6 -10.68 -7.19 0.92
C SER A 6 -9.70 -8.35 0.77
N LEU A 7 -8.78 -8.45 1.73
CA LEU A 7 -7.79 -9.51 1.81
C LEU A 7 -8.11 -10.39 3.02
N ARG A 8 -8.05 -11.71 2.84
CA ARG A 8 -8.17 -12.67 3.93
C ARG A 8 -6.88 -13.47 4.03
N PHE A 9 -6.17 -13.29 5.13
CA PHE A 9 -4.93 -14.02 5.39
C PHE A 9 -5.22 -15.42 5.93
N GLY A 10 -4.66 -16.44 5.30
CA GLY A 10 -4.67 -17.83 5.79
C GLY A 10 -3.58 -18.12 6.82
N PHE A 11 -2.80 -17.11 7.21
CA PHE A 11 -1.66 -17.20 8.10
C PHE A 11 -1.72 -16.10 9.16
N LYS A 12 -0.92 -16.24 10.22
CA LYS A 12 -0.83 -15.22 11.28
C LYS A 12 -0.16 -13.97 10.72
N THR A 13 -0.87 -12.84 10.78
CA THR A 13 -0.38 -11.53 10.37
C THR A 13 -0.47 -10.54 11.53
N SER A 14 0.41 -9.55 11.58
CA SER A 14 0.26 -8.40 12.48
C SER A 14 -0.67 -7.35 11.87
N ASN A 15 -1.15 -6.40 12.68
CA ASN A 15 -1.96 -5.29 12.18
C ASN A 15 -1.19 -4.48 11.13
N ASN A 16 0.06 -4.10 11.43
CA ASN A 16 0.89 -3.32 10.53
C ASN A 16 1.16 -4.02 9.19
N GLN A 17 1.34 -5.34 9.22
CA GLN A 17 1.49 -6.14 7.99
C GLN A 17 0.19 -6.15 7.18
N ALA A 18 -0.97 -6.31 7.83
CA ALA A 18 -2.27 -6.26 7.15
C ALA A 18 -2.56 -4.89 6.51
N GLU A 19 -2.23 -3.80 7.20
CA GLU A 19 -2.37 -2.43 6.69
C GLU A 19 -1.49 -2.17 5.46
N TYR A 20 -0.24 -2.65 5.47
CA TYR A 20 0.64 -2.55 4.31
C TYR A 20 0.12 -3.36 3.11
N GLU A 21 -0.35 -4.58 3.35
CA GLU A 21 -0.92 -5.42 2.31
C GLU A 21 -2.18 -4.80 1.70
N ALA A 22 -3.05 -4.21 2.53
CA ALA A 22 -4.22 -3.48 2.07
C ALA A 22 -3.84 -2.28 1.21
N LEU A 23 -2.84 -1.49 1.63
CA LEU A 23 -2.32 -0.37 0.86
C LEU A 23 -1.80 -0.84 -0.51
N LEU A 24 -0.90 -1.83 -0.53
CA LEU A 24 -0.29 -2.35 -1.76
C LEU A 24 -1.33 -2.97 -2.70
N ALA A 25 -2.29 -3.72 -2.18
CA ALA A 25 -3.37 -4.29 -2.98
C ALA A 25 -4.26 -3.20 -3.59
N GLY A 26 -4.58 -2.15 -2.83
CA GLY A 26 -5.33 -0.98 -3.32
C GLY A 26 -4.59 -0.24 -4.45
N LEU A 27 -3.27 -0.08 -4.34
CA LEU A 27 -2.44 0.53 -5.40
C LEU A 27 -2.44 -0.32 -6.67
N ARG A 28 -2.28 -1.64 -6.54
CA ARG A 28 -2.33 -2.58 -7.68
C ARG A 28 -3.70 -2.54 -8.36
N LEU A 29 -4.78 -2.59 -7.59
CA LEU A 29 -6.14 -2.49 -8.11
C LEU A 29 -6.37 -1.18 -8.86
N ALA A 30 -5.94 -0.05 -8.29
CA ALA A 30 -6.03 1.24 -8.97
C ALA A 30 -5.28 1.23 -10.31
N ASN A 31 -4.10 0.61 -10.35
CA ASN A 31 -3.34 0.46 -11.58
C ASN A 31 -4.07 -0.43 -12.59
N ASP A 32 -4.63 -1.56 -12.16
CA ASP A 32 -5.38 -2.48 -13.03
C ASP A 32 -6.61 -1.81 -13.65
N LEU A 33 -7.28 -0.94 -12.87
CA LEU A 33 -8.41 -0.11 -13.32
C LEU A 33 -8.00 1.08 -14.20
N GLY A 34 -6.70 1.28 -14.43
CA GLY A 34 -6.18 2.38 -15.26
C GLY A 34 -6.25 3.76 -14.63
N VAL A 35 -6.28 3.82 -13.30
CA VAL A 35 -6.23 5.09 -12.57
C VAL A 35 -4.82 5.68 -12.64
N THR A 36 -4.70 6.97 -12.96
CA THR A 36 -3.42 7.68 -13.09
C THR A 36 -3.10 8.58 -11.88
N ARG A 37 -4.10 8.88 -11.05
CA ARG A 37 -3.97 9.67 -9.82
C ARG A 37 -4.89 9.14 -8.74
N ILE A 38 -4.35 8.95 -7.55
CA ILE A 38 -5.07 8.48 -6.38
C ILE A 38 -4.81 9.38 -5.18
N LYS A 39 -5.72 9.34 -4.21
CA LYS A 39 -5.51 9.85 -2.86
C LYS A 39 -5.80 8.73 -1.89
N CYS A 40 -4.77 8.27 -1.17
CA CYS A 40 -4.91 7.24 -0.16
C CYS A 40 -5.31 7.85 1.18
N TRP A 41 -6.18 7.15 1.89
CA TRP A 41 -6.56 7.46 3.27
C TRP A 41 -6.33 6.20 4.10
N SER A 42 -5.74 6.35 5.28
CA SER A 42 -5.48 5.26 6.20
C SER A 42 -5.67 5.78 7.62
N ASP A 43 -6.21 4.92 8.49
CA ASP A 43 -6.27 5.11 9.94
C ASP A 43 -4.98 4.63 10.65
N SER A 44 -4.11 3.91 9.94
CA SER A 44 -2.82 3.44 10.44
C SER A 44 -1.79 4.56 10.46
N GLN A 45 -1.58 5.16 11.63
CA GLN A 45 -0.53 6.16 11.85
C GLN A 45 0.88 5.60 11.58
N VAL A 46 1.12 4.31 11.86
CA VAL A 46 2.42 3.68 11.65
C VAL A 46 2.74 3.58 10.17
N VAL A 47 1.85 2.98 9.37
CA VAL A 47 2.06 2.84 7.93
C VAL A 47 2.15 4.21 7.27
N THR A 48 1.26 5.14 7.64
CA THR A 48 1.28 6.52 7.14
C THR A 48 2.60 7.23 7.45
N GLY A 49 3.10 7.12 8.68
CA GLY A 49 4.38 7.73 9.05
C GLY A 49 5.57 7.11 8.32
N GLN A 50 5.54 5.79 8.10
CA GLN A 50 6.61 5.08 7.42
C GLN A 50 6.67 5.41 5.92
N VAL A 51 5.53 5.38 5.20
CA VAL A 51 5.50 5.74 3.77
C VAL A 51 5.82 7.21 3.52
N ASN A 52 5.47 8.09 4.47
CA ASN A 52 5.83 9.52 4.41
C ASN A 52 7.26 9.80 4.90
N GLY A 53 8.03 8.78 5.29
CA GLY A 53 9.40 8.92 5.75
C GLY A 53 9.57 9.61 7.10
N THR A 54 8.50 9.81 7.86
CA THR A 54 8.58 10.43 9.20
C THR A 54 8.91 9.40 10.28
N PHE A 55 8.59 8.12 10.06
CA PHE A 55 8.83 7.03 11.01
C PHE A 55 9.86 6.03 10.47
N GLN A 56 10.73 5.54 11.35
CA GLN A 56 11.67 4.47 11.02
C GLN A 56 10.98 3.10 10.97
N ILE A 57 11.54 2.20 10.16
CA ILE A 57 11.09 0.81 10.03
C ILE A 57 12.15 -0.09 10.63
N LYS A 58 11.78 -0.84 11.66
CA LYS A 58 12.69 -1.75 12.38
C LYS A 58 12.42 -3.22 12.09
N GLU A 59 11.20 -3.55 11.71
CA GLU A 59 10.80 -4.93 11.41
C GLU A 59 11.22 -5.30 9.98
N PRO A 60 12.01 -6.37 9.78
CA PRO A 60 12.47 -6.77 8.45
C PRO A 60 11.35 -7.01 7.44
N THR A 61 10.23 -7.60 7.88
CA THR A 61 9.07 -7.83 7.01
C THR A 61 8.43 -6.52 6.54
N LEU A 62 8.34 -5.50 7.41
CA LEU A 62 7.81 -4.20 7.02
C LEU A 62 8.75 -3.43 6.09
N LEU A 63 10.06 -3.65 6.19
CA LEU A 63 11.02 -3.10 5.22
C LEU A 63 10.76 -3.62 3.81
N LEU A 64 10.41 -4.91 3.66
CA LEU A 64 10.05 -5.48 2.35
C LEU A 64 8.83 -4.76 1.76
N TYR A 65 7.78 -4.53 2.56
CA TYR A 65 6.60 -3.79 2.09
C TYR A 65 6.92 -2.34 1.75
N PHE A 66 7.72 -1.67 2.58
CA PHE A 66 8.15 -0.31 2.32
C PHE A 66 8.96 -0.18 1.03
N HIS A 67 9.82 -1.14 0.70
CA HIS A 67 10.55 -1.15 -0.57
C HIS A 67 9.65 -1.45 -1.77
N ALA A 68 8.58 -2.23 -1.58
CA ALA A 68 7.59 -2.49 -2.63
C ALA A 68 6.67 -1.29 -2.92
N PHE A 69 6.45 -0.41 -1.93
CA PHE A 69 5.54 0.72 -2.06
C PHE A 69 5.93 1.71 -3.18
N PRO A 70 7.18 2.23 -3.26
CA PRO A 70 7.57 3.13 -4.34
C PRO A 70 7.42 2.52 -5.73
N GLU A 71 7.64 1.22 -5.87
CA GLU A 71 7.46 0.53 -7.15
C GLU A 71 5.97 0.51 -7.56
N ALA A 72 5.07 0.18 -6.62
CA ALA A 72 3.64 0.20 -6.86
C ALA A 72 3.11 1.62 -7.15
N GLU A 73 3.63 2.63 -6.45
CA GLU A 73 3.29 4.03 -6.69
C GLU A 73 3.77 4.51 -8.07
N GLU A 74 4.98 4.14 -8.46
CA GLU A 74 5.56 4.56 -9.74
C GLU A 74 4.85 3.91 -10.94
N GLN A 75 4.38 2.68 -10.81
CA GLN A 75 3.57 2.02 -11.85
C GLN A 75 2.31 2.84 -12.20
N LEU A 76 1.66 3.44 -11.20
CA LEU A 76 0.52 4.35 -11.41
C LEU A 76 0.94 5.62 -12.15
N ARG A 77 2.11 6.19 -11.85
CA ARG A 77 2.61 7.42 -12.47
C ARG A 77 3.03 7.25 -13.92
N ARG A 78 3.51 6.06 -14.31
CA ARG A 78 4.05 5.79 -15.65
C ARG A 78 2.99 5.56 -16.73
N ARG A 79 1.71 5.46 -16.39
CA ARG A 79 0.66 5.29 -17.41
C ARG A 79 0.51 6.55 -18.28
N PRO A 80 0.53 6.42 -19.62
CA PRO A 80 0.21 7.54 -20.51
C PRO A 80 -1.25 7.98 -20.30
N ARG A 81 -1.49 9.30 -20.42
CA ARG A 81 -2.83 9.90 -20.30
C ARG A 81 -3.77 9.46 -21.40
#